data_AF-F7QLE5-F1
#
_entry.id   AF-F7QLE5-F1
#
_cell.length_a   1.000
_cell.length_b   1.000
_cell.length_c   1.000
_cell.angle_alpha   90.00
_cell.angle_beta   90.00
_cell.angle_gamma   90.00
#
_symmetry.space_group_name_H-M   'P 1'
#
loop_
_entity.id
_entity.type
_entity.pdbx_description
1 polymer ?
#
loop_
_entity_poly.entity_id
_entity_poly.type
_entity_poly.pdbx_seq_one_letter_code
_entity_poly.pdbx_strand_id
1 'polypeptide(L)'
;MTDTPHLGLPFIEGSQAQKHVTHNEALRILDSVVQIGVLDTDRTAPPSSPAEGDRHIVASGATGAWAGHADAVAVREDGAWRFLNPKAGWCAWSDADGLLLVYDGTAWIEVTGSGGMSGSVSLLGINDSASAPNLLTVKSNAALFDAIAVADSGSGDMRLQISKETAANTASVVFSDAFSGRAEFGLIGSDDFKLKVSSDGSTFTEALIIDRSSGNAAFPRGVALTGVISPSQITSNQNDYNPAGVAAASVINLSSDALRTISGLAGGAEGRVVALLNTGSQPILLLNESGSSTAANRFTSGGDLALGAKQAVLLRYDGTAARWSALTRPSGRETLAANRTYYVRSDGSNGNDGLSNSSGGAFLTIQKAIDIIAGLDCSIFDISVAVGAGTYGPFVLKSLVGSGKVTITGDTATPANVVLASTAADGIGGSNVMGRYKVEGFKFTNATSGSHIKLFNTYLELGANDYGAAVTAHVWIEQNAYVEFTASYTISGGATRHLFATTGGIFVCSAKTVTITGTPAFSSAFVVGSRTGVFNLPGNTYSGSATGSRYIVSFNAVVDVGGGGVNYLPGNAAGSTVSGGQYA
;
A
#
# COMPACT_ATOMS: atom_id res chain seq x y z
N MET A 1 -50.66 77.63 37.63
CA MET A 1 -50.37 76.83 36.43
C MET A 1 -51.69 76.57 35.71
N THR A 2 -51.81 76.85 34.41
CA THR A 2 -53.06 76.61 33.63
C THR A 2 -53.10 75.22 33.00
N ASP A 3 -51.93 74.63 32.71
CA ASP A 3 -51.78 73.36 32.02
C ASP A 3 -50.73 72.47 32.73
N THR A 4 -50.72 71.17 32.47
CA THR A 4 -49.72 70.25 33.01
C THR A 4 -48.34 70.46 32.36
N PRO A 5 -47.22 70.24 33.08
CA PRO A 5 -45.87 70.56 32.60
C PRO A 5 -45.40 69.81 31.34
N HIS A 6 -45.73 68.53 31.18
CA HIS A 6 -45.14 67.69 30.10
C HIS A 6 -46.04 67.54 28.88
N LEU A 7 -47.32 67.29 29.10
CA LEU A 7 -48.32 67.02 28.07
C LEU A 7 -49.16 68.24 27.71
N GLY A 8 -49.05 69.33 28.48
CA GLY A 8 -49.82 70.56 28.24
C GLY A 8 -51.33 70.37 28.39
N LEU A 9 -51.77 69.51 29.32
CA LEU A 9 -53.19 69.23 29.54
C LEU A 9 -53.82 70.35 30.39
N PRO A 10 -54.92 70.97 29.95
CA PRO A 10 -55.52 72.09 30.68
C PRO A 10 -56.18 71.66 31.99
N PHE A 11 -55.89 72.40 33.05
CA PHE A 11 -56.55 72.23 34.36
C PHE A 11 -57.93 72.89 34.39
N ILE A 12 -58.86 72.31 35.16
CA ILE A 12 -60.16 72.92 35.45
C ILE A 12 -59.95 74.03 36.50
N GLU A 13 -60.48 75.23 36.23
CA GLU A 13 -60.44 76.36 37.16
C GLU A 13 -61.31 76.15 38.41
N GLY A 14 -60.98 76.87 39.50
CA GLY A 14 -61.70 76.78 40.78
C GLY A 14 -63.18 77.17 40.70
N SER A 15 -63.97 76.77 41.71
CA SER A 15 -65.42 77.07 41.88
C SER A 15 -66.44 76.18 41.14
N GLN A 16 -66.01 75.10 40.47
CA GLN A 16 -66.89 74.07 39.88
C GLN A 16 -67.21 72.91 40.86
N ALA A 17 -67.85 73.19 42.01
CA ALA A 17 -68.26 72.19 43.01
C ALA A 17 -67.17 71.18 43.44
N GLN A 18 -65.92 71.66 43.61
CA GLN A 18 -64.72 70.87 43.94
C GLN A 18 -64.32 69.75 42.95
N LYS A 19 -64.96 69.63 41.78
CA LYS A 19 -64.58 68.64 40.75
C LYS A 19 -63.17 68.83 40.19
N HIS A 20 -62.69 70.07 40.18
CA HIS A 20 -61.32 70.43 39.77
C HIS A 20 -60.26 69.74 40.64
N VAL A 21 -60.56 69.43 41.91
CA VAL A 21 -59.58 68.83 42.83
C VAL A 21 -59.21 67.41 42.36
N THR A 22 -60.19 66.53 42.19
CA THR A 22 -59.93 65.13 41.82
C THR A 22 -59.55 64.97 40.35
N HIS A 23 -60.09 65.81 39.46
CA HIS A 23 -59.77 65.75 38.04
C HIS A 23 -58.36 66.28 37.74
N ASN A 24 -57.98 67.45 38.26
CA ASN A 24 -56.64 67.98 38.05
C ASN A 24 -55.59 67.08 38.70
N GLU A 25 -55.93 66.42 39.80
CA GLU A 25 -55.07 65.40 40.39
C GLU A 25 -54.86 64.18 39.48
N ALA A 26 -55.91 63.72 38.79
CA ALA A 26 -55.77 62.68 37.78
C ALA A 26 -54.93 63.14 36.57
N LEU A 27 -55.06 64.40 36.14
CA LEU A 27 -54.26 64.96 35.05
C LEU A 27 -52.77 65.08 35.42
N ARG A 28 -52.44 65.46 36.66
CA ARG A 28 -51.06 65.46 37.17
C ARG A 28 -50.44 64.06 37.16
N ILE A 29 -51.19 63.06 37.63
CA ILE A 29 -50.74 61.66 37.55
C ILE A 29 -50.51 61.26 36.09
N LEU A 30 -51.44 61.59 35.19
CA LEU A 30 -51.33 61.24 33.78
C LEU A 30 -50.11 61.88 33.11
N ASP A 31 -49.87 63.16 33.40
CA ASP A 31 -48.71 63.92 32.91
C ASP A 31 -47.36 63.31 33.34
N SER A 32 -47.35 62.77 34.55
CA SER A 32 -46.16 62.15 35.13
C SER A 32 -45.87 60.75 34.55
N VAL A 33 -46.90 59.95 34.25
CA VAL A 33 -46.76 58.51 33.90
C VAL A 33 -46.89 58.18 32.41
N VAL A 34 -47.39 59.10 31.57
CA VAL A 34 -47.46 58.92 30.12
C VAL A 34 -46.15 59.41 29.51
N GLN A 35 -45.54 58.59 28.66
CA GLN A 35 -44.25 58.90 28.00
C GLN A 35 -43.21 59.36 29.03
N ILE A 36 -42.94 58.52 30.02
CA ILE A 36 -42.06 58.84 31.15
C ILE A 36 -40.65 59.10 30.62
N GLY A 37 -40.23 60.36 30.62
CA GLY A 37 -38.85 60.78 30.37
C GLY A 37 -38.26 61.29 31.67
N VAL A 38 -37.15 60.69 32.11
CA VAL A 38 -36.45 61.05 33.34
C VAL A 38 -35.06 61.57 33.01
N LEU A 39 -34.56 62.49 33.84
CA LEU A 39 -33.23 63.08 33.68
C LEU A 39 -32.14 62.07 34.02
N ASP A 40 -32.33 61.26 35.06
CA ASP A 40 -31.39 60.23 35.52
C ASP A 40 -32.09 59.15 36.35
N THR A 41 -31.34 58.08 36.63
CA THR A 41 -31.81 56.89 37.37
C THR A 41 -30.94 56.47 38.54
N ASP A 42 -29.79 57.12 38.74
CA ASP A 42 -28.75 56.73 39.70
C ASP A 42 -28.65 57.66 40.93
N ARG A 43 -29.43 58.75 40.96
CA ARG A 43 -29.41 59.68 42.09
C ARG A 43 -30.10 59.13 43.33
N THR A 44 -29.40 59.25 44.46
CA THR A 44 -29.90 58.91 45.80
C THR A 44 -30.35 60.12 46.61
N ALA A 45 -30.29 61.34 46.07
CA ALA A 45 -30.75 62.56 46.75
C ALA A 45 -31.32 63.58 45.75
N PRO A 46 -32.32 64.39 46.12
CA PRO A 46 -32.91 65.41 45.25
C PRO A 46 -31.87 66.43 44.77
N PRO A 47 -31.98 66.96 43.53
CA PRO A 47 -31.20 68.11 43.07
C PRO A 47 -31.22 69.28 44.05
N SER A 48 -30.11 69.99 44.17
CA SER A 48 -30.03 71.20 45.01
C SER A 48 -30.86 72.36 44.45
N SER A 49 -31.18 72.31 43.15
CA SER A 49 -31.97 73.30 42.42
C SER A 49 -32.85 72.62 41.36
N PRO A 50 -33.88 71.85 41.77
CA PRO A 50 -34.75 71.16 40.82
C PRO A 50 -35.69 72.15 40.13
N ALA A 51 -35.85 72.02 38.83
CA ALA A 51 -36.84 72.75 38.06
C ALA A 51 -38.21 72.06 38.15
N GLU A 52 -39.26 72.86 38.02
CA GLU A 52 -40.62 72.35 37.96
C GLU A 52 -40.79 71.44 36.73
N GLY A 53 -41.33 70.23 36.92
CA GLY A 53 -41.42 69.20 35.89
C GLY A 53 -40.24 68.22 35.86
N ASP A 54 -39.15 68.43 36.61
CA ASP A 54 -38.05 67.47 36.64
C ASP A 54 -38.54 66.09 37.08
N ARG A 55 -38.17 65.04 36.33
CA ARG A 55 -38.47 63.65 36.63
C ARG A 55 -37.20 62.84 36.80
N HIS A 56 -37.14 62.01 37.84
CA HIS A 56 -36.03 61.11 38.14
C HIS A 56 -36.55 59.73 38.54
N ILE A 57 -35.80 58.66 38.25
CA ILE A 57 -35.98 57.40 38.96
C ILE A 57 -35.11 57.45 40.21
N VAL A 58 -35.72 57.26 41.37
CA VAL A 58 -35.01 57.33 42.65
C VAL A 58 -34.16 56.07 42.83
N ALA A 59 -32.85 56.23 42.93
CA ALA A 59 -31.95 55.11 43.14
C ALA A 59 -32.09 54.49 44.55
N SER A 60 -31.69 53.22 44.67
CA SER A 60 -31.62 52.52 45.96
C SER A 60 -30.73 53.27 46.95
N GLY A 61 -31.10 53.28 48.24
CA GLY A 61 -30.37 54.04 49.27
C GLY A 61 -30.72 55.54 49.32
N ALA A 62 -31.89 55.92 48.82
CA ALA A 62 -32.36 57.29 48.78
C ALA A 62 -32.34 58.01 50.14
N THR A 63 -31.99 59.29 50.12
CA THR A 63 -31.79 60.17 51.28
C THR A 63 -32.55 61.49 51.12
N GLY A 64 -32.61 62.30 52.18
CA GLY A 64 -33.30 63.59 52.16
C GLY A 64 -34.79 63.45 51.85
N ALA A 65 -35.33 64.30 50.98
CA ALA A 65 -36.74 64.26 50.59
C ALA A 65 -37.13 62.99 49.81
N TRP A 66 -36.16 62.19 49.34
CA TRP A 66 -36.39 60.97 48.57
C TRP A 66 -36.31 59.70 49.44
N ALA A 67 -36.02 59.83 50.74
CA ALA A 67 -35.87 58.69 51.64
C ALA A 67 -37.14 57.81 51.67
N GLY A 68 -36.96 56.50 51.45
CA GLY A 68 -38.06 55.52 51.43
C GLY A 68 -38.76 55.36 50.07
N HIS A 69 -38.33 56.07 49.03
CA HIS A 69 -38.97 56.07 47.70
C HIS A 69 -38.10 55.45 46.59
N ALA A 70 -37.25 54.47 46.91
CA ALA A 70 -36.46 53.75 45.90
C ALA A 70 -37.36 53.20 44.78
N ASP A 71 -36.84 53.23 43.55
CA ASP A 71 -37.49 52.81 42.29
C ASP A 71 -38.70 53.65 41.85
N ALA A 72 -39.18 54.57 42.69
CA ALA A 72 -40.28 55.47 42.32
C ALA A 72 -39.85 56.51 41.28
N VAL A 73 -40.79 56.91 40.44
CA VAL A 73 -40.63 58.11 39.60
C VAL A 73 -40.90 59.32 40.49
N ALA A 74 -39.84 60.07 40.80
CA ALA A 74 -39.92 61.33 41.51
C ALA A 74 -40.17 62.46 40.52
N VAL A 75 -41.22 63.25 40.74
CA VAL A 75 -41.63 64.38 39.89
C VAL A 75 -41.64 65.65 40.73
N ARG A 76 -41.01 66.72 40.24
CA ARG A 76 -41.02 68.04 40.88
C ARG A 76 -42.30 68.79 40.49
N GLU A 77 -43.24 68.92 41.41
CA GLU A 77 -44.53 69.59 41.17
C GLU A 77 -44.94 70.50 42.35
N ASP A 78 -45.48 71.67 42.05
CA ASP A 78 -45.96 72.72 42.96
C ASP A 78 -44.97 73.02 44.11
N GLY A 79 -43.66 72.96 43.82
CA GLY A 79 -42.58 73.19 44.78
C GLY A 79 -42.24 72.02 45.71
N ALA A 80 -42.86 70.85 45.52
CA ALA A 80 -42.63 69.62 46.28
C ALA A 80 -42.24 68.44 45.38
N TRP A 81 -41.76 67.35 45.99
CA TRP A 81 -41.54 66.09 45.27
C TRP A 81 -42.75 65.17 45.43
N ARG A 82 -43.25 64.70 44.29
CA ARG A 82 -44.28 63.68 44.19
C ARG A 82 -43.63 62.36 43.77
N PHE A 83 -44.05 61.25 44.38
CA PHE A 83 -43.51 59.92 44.06
C PHE A 83 -44.60 59.01 43.50
N LEU A 84 -44.29 58.35 42.39
CA LEU A 84 -45.16 57.39 41.74
C LEU A 84 -44.46 56.03 41.72
N ASN A 85 -45.01 55.07 42.45
CA ASN A 85 -44.52 53.70 42.45
C ASN A 85 -44.81 53.04 41.09
N PRO A 86 -43.79 52.53 40.38
CA PRO A 86 -43.99 51.91 39.09
C PRO A 86 -44.78 50.59 39.21
N LYS A 87 -45.49 50.25 38.13
CA LYS A 87 -46.11 48.93 37.96
C LYS A 87 -45.34 48.14 36.91
N ALA A 88 -45.36 46.81 37.01
CA ALA A 88 -44.74 45.95 36.02
C ALA A 88 -45.21 46.33 34.60
N GLY A 89 -44.26 46.53 33.68
CA GLY A 89 -44.49 46.97 32.31
C GLY A 89 -44.51 48.48 32.08
N TRP A 90 -44.29 49.31 33.11
CA TRP A 90 -44.02 50.74 32.90
C TRP A 90 -42.72 50.93 32.15
N CYS A 91 -42.71 51.80 31.14
CA CYS A 91 -41.53 52.15 30.36
C CYS A 91 -41.09 53.59 30.67
N ALA A 92 -39.79 53.81 30.83
CA ALA A 92 -39.20 55.12 31.03
C ALA A 92 -37.97 55.32 30.14
N TRP A 93 -37.83 56.49 29.54
CA TRP A 93 -36.62 56.91 28.84
C TRP A 93 -35.73 57.70 29.81
N SER A 94 -34.47 57.32 29.95
CA SER A 94 -33.47 58.07 30.73
C SER A 94 -32.62 58.93 29.80
N ASP A 95 -32.63 60.25 30.00
CA ASP A 95 -31.82 61.18 29.20
C ASP A 95 -30.32 61.07 29.50
N ALA A 96 -29.95 60.83 30.77
CA ALA A 96 -28.55 60.62 31.15
C ALA A 96 -27.97 59.34 30.55
N ASP A 97 -28.78 58.27 30.48
CA ASP A 97 -28.32 56.95 30.05
C ASP A 97 -28.54 56.70 28.54
N GLY A 98 -29.44 57.45 27.90
CA GLY A 98 -29.78 57.29 26.49
C GLY A 98 -30.49 55.96 26.17
N LEU A 99 -31.22 55.41 27.13
CA LEU A 99 -31.80 54.07 27.08
C LEU A 99 -33.27 54.05 27.52
N LEU A 100 -34.01 53.08 26.96
CA LEU A 100 -35.37 52.75 27.39
C LEU A 100 -35.30 51.70 28.49
N LEU A 101 -35.95 51.98 29.62
CA LEU A 101 -36.08 51.08 30.76
C LEU A 101 -37.51 50.55 30.85
N VAL A 102 -37.68 49.32 31.32
CA VAL A 102 -38.97 48.74 31.71
C VAL A 102 -38.92 48.30 33.16
N TYR A 103 -39.95 48.59 33.96
CA TYR A 103 -40.04 48.06 35.32
C TYR A 103 -40.56 46.62 35.28
N ASP A 104 -39.79 45.65 35.78
CA ASP A 104 -40.12 44.22 35.71
C ASP A 104 -41.06 43.74 36.84
N GLY A 105 -41.41 44.63 37.76
CA GLY A 105 -42.15 44.34 38.99
C GLY A 105 -41.29 44.44 40.25
N THR A 106 -39.97 44.42 40.11
CA THR A 106 -38.99 44.51 41.20
C THR A 106 -37.94 45.60 40.98
N ALA A 107 -37.53 45.86 39.74
CA ALA A 107 -36.53 46.87 39.39
C ALA A 107 -36.76 47.42 37.98
N TRP A 108 -36.15 48.57 37.68
CA TRP A 108 -36.03 49.09 36.32
C TRP A 108 -34.90 48.37 35.58
N ILE A 109 -35.23 47.73 34.46
CA ILE A 109 -34.29 46.98 33.61
C ILE A 109 -34.22 47.61 32.23
N GLU A 110 -33.05 47.56 31.58
CA GLU A 110 -32.86 48.05 30.22
C GLU A 110 -33.64 47.21 29.20
N VAL A 111 -34.36 47.88 28.30
CA VAL A 111 -34.97 47.27 27.11
C VAL A 111 -33.90 47.22 26.02
N THR A 112 -33.16 46.13 25.96
CA THR A 112 -32.10 45.96 24.94
C THR A 112 -32.70 45.77 23.55
N GLY A 113 -32.92 46.86 22.83
CA GLY A 113 -33.10 46.90 21.38
C GLY A 113 -31.77 47.25 20.72
N SER A 114 -31.03 46.25 20.23
CA SER A 114 -29.82 46.45 19.39
C SER A 114 -28.72 47.35 19.99
N GLY A 115 -28.11 46.96 21.11
CA GLY A 115 -26.98 47.74 21.67
C GLY A 115 -26.31 47.18 22.91
N GLY A 116 -26.22 45.85 23.06
CA GLY A 116 -25.53 45.24 24.20
C GLY A 116 -26.18 43.94 24.63
N MET A 117 -25.95 42.85 23.89
CA MET A 117 -26.22 41.51 24.41
C MET A 117 -25.17 41.19 25.47
N SER A 118 -25.33 41.74 26.67
CA SER A 118 -24.58 41.30 27.84
C SER A 118 -25.28 40.06 28.40
N GLY A 119 -24.68 38.88 28.19
CA GLY A 119 -25.22 37.60 28.63
C GLY A 119 -25.41 36.56 27.52
N SER A 120 -26.05 35.43 27.86
CA SER A 120 -26.31 34.34 26.93
C SER A 120 -27.52 34.63 26.04
N VAL A 121 -27.35 34.51 24.73
CA VAL A 121 -28.44 34.57 23.74
C VAL A 121 -28.89 33.14 23.43
N SER A 122 -30.18 32.84 23.61
CA SER A 122 -30.72 31.49 23.40
C SER A 122 -30.94 31.15 21.92
N LEU A 123 -31.30 32.14 21.09
CA LEU A 123 -31.48 32.03 19.64
C LEU A 123 -31.04 33.33 18.97
N LEU A 124 -30.24 33.25 17.91
CA LEU A 124 -29.82 34.39 17.10
C LEU A 124 -29.94 34.09 15.61
N GLY A 125 -30.84 34.79 14.92
CA GLY A 125 -31.06 34.68 13.48
C GLY A 125 -30.66 35.94 12.72
N ILE A 126 -29.90 35.81 11.63
CA ILE A 126 -29.56 36.89 10.70
C ILE A 126 -30.25 36.60 9.35
N ASN A 127 -31.19 37.45 8.96
CA ASN A 127 -32.05 37.33 7.76
C ASN A 127 -32.89 36.04 7.65
N ASP A 128 -32.91 35.20 8.69
CA ASP A 128 -33.80 34.05 8.85
C ASP A 128 -33.94 33.71 10.34
N SER A 129 -34.95 32.93 10.70
CA SER A 129 -35.21 32.55 12.09
C SER A 129 -34.28 31.43 12.55
N ALA A 130 -33.63 31.61 13.71
CA ALA A 130 -32.94 30.53 14.40
C ALA A 130 -33.93 29.61 15.11
N SER A 131 -33.66 28.30 15.10
CA SER A 131 -34.49 27.28 15.75
C SER A 131 -33.66 26.05 16.07
N ALA A 132 -34.01 25.34 17.14
CA ALA A 132 -33.28 24.13 17.53
C ALA A 132 -33.25 23.09 16.38
N PRO A 133 -32.10 22.45 16.10
CA PRO A 133 -30.85 22.51 16.87
C PRO A 133 -29.92 23.71 16.51
N ASN A 134 -30.23 24.47 15.45
CA ASN A 134 -29.42 25.60 14.99
C ASN A 134 -29.75 26.88 15.77
N LEU A 135 -29.12 27.04 16.94
CA LEU A 135 -29.34 28.21 17.81
C LEU A 135 -28.77 29.51 17.21
N LEU A 136 -27.81 29.39 16.29
CA LEU A 136 -27.33 30.48 15.44
C LEU A 136 -27.67 30.15 13.97
N THR A 137 -28.45 31.01 13.31
CA THR A 137 -28.76 30.91 11.89
C THR A 137 -28.30 32.16 11.16
N VAL A 138 -27.58 31.99 10.05
CA VAL A 138 -27.14 33.09 9.19
C VAL A 138 -27.54 32.81 7.75
N LYS A 139 -28.44 33.63 7.20
CA LYS A 139 -28.81 33.61 5.78
C LYS A 139 -28.22 34.82 5.09
N SER A 140 -27.06 34.61 4.47
CA SER A 140 -26.30 35.69 3.84
C SER A 140 -25.49 35.15 2.66
N ASN A 141 -25.08 36.06 1.78
CA ASN A 141 -24.10 35.76 0.73
C ASN A 141 -22.68 35.57 1.32
N ALA A 142 -22.40 36.17 2.49
CA ALA A 142 -21.13 36.07 3.19
C ALA A 142 -21.31 36.24 4.72
N ALA A 143 -20.43 35.60 5.49
CA ALA A 143 -20.31 35.79 6.94
C ALA A 143 -18.83 35.97 7.27
N LEU A 144 -18.47 37.10 7.88
CA LEU A 144 -17.10 37.42 8.28
C LEU A 144 -16.93 37.17 9.78
N PHE A 145 -15.93 36.36 10.12
CA PHE A 145 -15.37 36.28 11.46
C PHE A 145 -13.96 36.86 11.36
N ASP A 146 -13.75 38.03 11.94
CA ASP A 146 -12.47 38.73 11.86
C ASP A 146 -11.87 38.90 13.26
N ALA A 147 -10.54 38.96 13.31
CA ALA A 147 -9.83 39.24 14.54
C ALA A 147 -9.95 40.72 14.88
N ILE A 148 -9.96 41.03 16.18
CA ILE A 148 -9.71 42.41 16.61
C ILE A 148 -8.23 42.68 16.33
N ALA A 149 -7.96 43.73 15.53
CA ALA A 149 -6.61 44.09 15.16
C ALA A 149 -5.77 44.49 16.38
N VAL A 150 -4.46 44.30 16.29
CA VAL A 150 -3.52 44.74 17.36
C VAL A 150 -3.60 46.25 17.59
N ALA A 151 -3.85 47.04 16.53
CA ALA A 151 -4.06 48.49 16.63
C ALA A 151 -5.31 48.84 17.46
N ASP A 152 -6.30 47.95 17.48
CA ASP A 152 -7.55 48.07 18.24
C ASP A 152 -7.49 47.28 19.55
N SER A 153 -6.28 47.03 20.07
CA SER A 153 -6.00 46.29 21.32
C SER A 153 -6.39 44.80 21.30
N GLY A 154 -6.63 44.21 20.14
CA GLY A 154 -6.85 42.78 19.99
C GLY A 154 -5.57 41.97 19.88
N SER A 155 -5.69 40.63 19.87
CA SER A 155 -4.54 39.74 19.61
C SER A 155 -4.17 39.64 18.12
N GLY A 156 -5.05 40.07 17.22
CA GLY A 156 -4.95 39.76 15.79
C GLY A 156 -5.27 38.30 15.44
N ASP A 157 -5.61 37.46 16.43
CA ASP A 157 -6.01 36.07 16.22
C ASP A 157 -7.54 35.94 16.22
N MET A 158 -8.09 35.20 15.25
CA MET A 158 -9.48 34.72 15.28
C MET A 158 -9.47 33.20 15.46
N ARG A 159 -10.32 32.69 16.36
CA ARG A 159 -10.48 31.24 16.59
C ARG A 159 -11.96 30.86 16.58
N LEU A 160 -12.29 29.85 15.78
CA LEU A 160 -13.54 29.11 15.88
C LEU A 160 -13.26 27.76 16.51
N GLN A 161 -13.71 27.56 17.75
CA GLN A 161 -13.57 26.29 18.45
C GLN A 161 -14.85 25.47 18.33
N ILE A 162 -14.73 24.25 17.79
CA ILE A 162 -15.82 23.27 17.72
C ILE A 162 -15.42 22.11 18.62
N SER A 163 -16.23 21.80 19.63
CA SER A 163 -15.91 20.78 20.64
C SER A 163 -17.06 19.78 20.77
N LYS A 164 -16.71 18.56 21.19
CA LYS A 164 -17.61 17.43 21.40
C LYS A 164 -17.39 16.86 22.80
N GLU A 165 -18.42 16.22 23.36
CA GLU A 165 -18.39 15.69 24.73
C GLU A 165 -17.47 14.47 24.88
N THR A 166 -17.51 13.55 23.92
CA THR A 166 -16.71 12.32 23.94
C THR A 166 -16.13 12.00 22.56
N ALA A 167 -15.18 11.06 22.52
CA ALA A 167 -14.55 10.62 21.28
C ALA A 167 -15.57 10.11 20.24
N ALA A 168 -16.67 9.48 20.67
CA ALA A 168 -17.68 8.90 19.79
C ALA A 168 -18.61 9.95 19.15
N ASN A 169 -18.62 11.19 19.66
CA ASN A 169 -19.44 12.25 19.11
C ASN A 169 -18.78 12.92 17.89
N THR A 170 -19.47 13.91 17.30
CA THR A 170 -19.03 14.65 16.12
C THR A 170 -18.82 16.13 16.46
N ALA A 171 -17.65 16.66 16.12
CA ALA A 171 -17.36 18.08 16.05
C ALA A 171 -16.83 18.39 14.65
N SER A 172 -17.63 19.03 13.80
CA SER A 172 -17.34 19.14 12.36
C SER A 172 -17.90 20.39 11.70
N VAL A 173 -17.46 20.62 10.47
CA VAL A 173 -18.05 21.56 9.51
C VAL A 173 -18.65 20.76 8.36
N VAL A 174 -19.91 21.03 8.02
CA VAL A 174 -20.66 20.35 6.95
C VAL A 174 -20.89 21.31 5.79
N PHE A 175 -20.58 20.85 4.58
CA PHE A 175 -20.91 21.52 3.32
C PHE A 175 -22.10 20.81 2.68
N SER A 176 -23.13 21.56 2.31
CA SER A 176 -24.38 21.03 1.76
C SER A 176 -24.84 21.77 0.52
N ASP A 177 -25.55 21.07 -0.36
CA ASP A 177 -26.33 21.64 -1.46
C ASP A 177 -27.82 21.41 -1.18
N ALA A 178 -28.61 22.49 -1.13
CA ALA A 178 -30.03 22.46 -0.74
C ALA A 178 -30.29 21.63 0.55
N PHE A 179 -29.47 21.84 1.59
CA PHE A 179 -29.51 21.10 2.88
C PHE A 179 -29.15 19.60 2.79
N SER A 180 -28.74 19.11 1.63
CA SER A 180 -28.22 17.75 1.45
C SER A 180 -26.68 17.77 1.58
N GLY A 181 -26.14 17.05 2.56
CA GLY A 181 -24.69 17.04 2.82
C GLY A 181 -23.87 16.53 1.63
N ARG A 182 -22.70 17.12 1.39
CA ARG A 182 -21.78 16.75 0.30
C ARG A 182 -20.37 16.48 0.81
N ALA A 183 -19.92 17.23 1.80
CA ALA A 183 -18.63 17.01 2.45
C ALA A 183 -18.72 17.40 3.93
N GLU A 184 -17.94 16.72 4.77
CA GLU A 184 -17.82 17.04 6.19
C GLU A 184 -16.39 16.76 6.65
N PHE A 185 -15.80 17.71 7.39
CA PHE A 185 -14.51 17.50 8.04
C PHE A 185 -14.55 17.84 9.52
N GLY A 186 -13.70 17.18 10.31
CA GLY A 186 -13.56 17.41 11.75
C GLY A 186 -13.25 16.14 12.53
N LEU A 187 -13.60 16.14 13.81
CA LEU A 187 -13.50 14.99 14.72
C LEU A 187 -14.81 14.20 14.66
N ILE A 188 -14.87 13.19 13.78
CA ILE A 188 -16.13 12.52 13.38
C ILE A 188 -16.11 11.08 13.90
N GLY A 189 -16.79 10.84 15.04
CA GLY A 189 -16.87 9.52 15.67
C GLY A 189 -15.51 8.95 16.12
N SER A 190 -14.47 9.79 16.17
CA SER A 190 -13.11 9.53 16.66
C SER A 190 -12.45 10.86 17.00
N ASP A 191 -11.32 10.81 17.71
CA ASP A 191 -10.42 11.95 17.93
C ASP A 191 -9.39 12.13 16.79
N ASP A 192 -9.44 11.27 15.78
CA ASP A 192 -8.72 11.47 14.53
C ASP A 192 -9.41 12.55 13.68
N PHE A 193 -8.62 13.36 12.98
CA PHE A 193 -9.18 14.32 12.02
C PHE A 193 -9.57 13.60 10.74
N LYS A 194 -10.81 13.80 10.29
CA LYS A 194 -11.36 13.11 9.13
C LYS A 194 -11.95 14.08 8.12
N LEU A 195 -11.92 13.69 6.85
CA LEU A 195 -12.72 14.26 5.77
C LEU A 195 -13.53 13.13 5.12
N LYS A 196 -14.84 13.32 5.02
CA LYS A 196 -15.76 12.42 4.33
C LYS A 196 -16.62 13.17 3.31
N VAL A 197 -17.00 12.48 2.24
CA VAL A 197 -17.82 13.01 1.14
C VAL A 197 -19.04 12.13 0.88
N SER A 198 -20.09 12.71 0.32
CA SER A 198 -21.34 12.02 -0.01
C SER A 198 -21.91 12.51 -1.34
N SER A 199 -22.37 11.57 -2.17
CA SER A 199 -23.08 11.87 -3.42
C SER A 199 -24.58 12.08 -3.24
N ASP A 200 -25.16 11.57 -2.15
CA ASP A 200 -26.62 11.54 -1.90
C ASP A 200 -27.04 12.28 -0.61
N GLY A 201 -26.08 12.76 0.18
CA GLY A 201 -26.29 13.39 1.49
C GLY A 201 -26.69 12.44 2.61
N SER A 202 -26.70 11.14 2.37
CA SER A 202 -27.05 10.11 3.35
C SER A 202 -25.89 9.16 3.61
N THR A 203 -25.28 8.65 2.54
CA THR A 203 -24.14 7.73 2.60
C THR A 203 -22.85 8.52 2.49
N PHE A 204 -22.04 8.51 3.54
CA PHE A 204 -20.74 9.17 3.54
C PHE A 204 -19.59 8.17 3.39
N THR A 205 -18.59 8.57 2.61
CA THR A 205 -17.34 7.86 2.40
C THR A 205 -16.18 8.65 2.97
N GLU A 206 -15.42 8.05 3.88
CA GLU A 206 -14.17 8.63 4.41
C GLU A 206 -13.10 8.67 3.31
N ALA A 207 -12.60 9.87 3.02
CA ALA A 207 -11.59 10.14 2.00
C ALA A 207 -10.19 10.33 2.60
N LEU A 208 -10.10 10.92 3.80
CA LEU A 208 -8.86 11.16 4.53
C LEU A 208 -9.09 10.94 6.03
N ILE A 209 -8.13 10.30 6.68
CA ILE A 209 -8.05 10.15 8.14
C ILE A 209 -6.62 10.51 8.54
N ILE A 210 -6.45 11.45 9.47
CA ILE A 210 -5.15 11.78 10.05
C ILE A 210 -5.12 11.21 11.47
N ASP A 211 -4.26 10.23 11.69
CA ASP A 211 -4.07 9.62 13.01
C ASP A 211 -3.56 10.66 14.01
N ARG A 212 -4.29 10.81 15.13
CA ARG A 212 -4.00 11.84 16.13
C ARG A 212 -2.63 11.68 16.81
N SER A 213 -2.03 10.49 16.80
CA SER A 213 -0.81 10.20 17.56
C SER A 213 0.45 10.35 16.70
N SER A 214 0.37 9.93 15.44
CA SER A 214 1.48 9.88 14.49
C SER A 214 1.44 11.01 13.46
N GLY A 215 0.28 11.65 13.25
CA GLY A 215 0.08 12.61 12.16
C GLY A 215 0.02 11.96 10.77
N ASN A 216 0.01 10.63 10.69
CA ASN A 216 -0.04 9.92 9.42
C ASN A 216 -1.41 10.08 8.76
N ALA A 217 -1.39 10.41 7.46
CA ALA A 217 -2.58 10.46 6.62
C ALA A 217 -2.86 9.08 6.00
N ALA A 218 -4.04 8.54 6.26
CA ALA A 218 -4.61 7.39 5.56
C ALA A 218 -5.65 7.86 4.54
N PHE A 219 -5.65 7.24 3.36
CA PHE A 219 -6.63 7.44 2.30
C PHE A 219 -7.46 6.15 2.12
N PRO A 220 -8.61 5.99 2.81
CA PRO A 220 -9.35 4.72 2.84
C PRO A 220 -9.84 4.23 1.48
N ARG A 221 -9.93 5.12 0.49
CA ARG A 221 -10.31 4.81 -0.90
C ARG A 221 -9.13 4.80 -1.88
N GLY A 222 -7.91 5.01 -1.40
CA GLY A 222 -6.68 5.02 -2.20
C GLY A 222 -6.31 6.41 -2.75
N VAL A 223 -5.17 6.44 -3.45
CA VAL A 223 -4.63 7.64 -4.11
C VAL A 223 -4.68 7.43 -5.62
N ALA A 224 -5.34 8.34 -6.34
CA ALA A 224 -5.36 8.31 -7.80
C ALA A 224 -4.11 9.01 -8.37
N LEU A 225 -3.30 8.30 -9.16
CA LEU A 225 -2.12 8.85 -9.82
C LEU A 225 -2.51 9.47 -11.18
N THR A 226 -3.15 10.65 -11.14
CA THR A 226 -3.76 11.29 -12.32
C THR A 226 -2.80 12.12 -13.16
N GLY A 227 -1.63 12.46 -12.62
CA GLY A 227 -0.55 13.13 -13.37
C GLY A 227 0.12 12.16 -14.33
N VAL A 228 -0.58 11.72 -15.37
CA VAL A 228 -0.08 10.75 -16.36
C VAL A 228 0.47 11.51 -17.55
N ILE A 229 1.73 11.24 -17.92
CA ILE A 229 2.30 11.66 -19.20
C ILE A 229 2.65 10.44 -20.05
N SER A 230 2.51 10.58 -21.36
CA SER A 230 2.91 9.57 -22.36
C SER A 230 3.86 10.22 -23.36
N PRO A 231 5.16 10.34 -23.04
CA PRO A 231 6.14 10.95 -23.93
C PRO A 231 6.23 10.22 -25.27
N SER A 232 6.81 10.88 -26.29
CA SER A 232 7.07 10.24 -27.58
C SER A 232 7.96 9.01 -27.43
N GLN A 233 7.78 8.02 -28.33
CA GLN A 233 8.57 6.80 -28.33
C GLN A 233 10.07 7.12 -28.34
N ILE A 234 10.82 6.46 -27.46
CA ILE A 234 12.26 6.61 -27.34
C ILE A 234 12.93 5.87 -28.50
N THR A 235 13.62 6.62 -29.37
CA THR A 235 14.30 6.10 -30.57
C THR A 235 15.83 6.12 -30.47
N SER A 236 16.37 6.59 -29.34
CA SER A 236 17.80 6.59 -29.03
C SER A 236 18.01 6.56 -27.52
N ASN A 237 19.20 6.15 -27.06
CA ASN A 237 19.54 6.17 -25.65
C ASN A 237 19.43 7.59 -25.08
N GLN A 238 18.88 7.72 -23.87
CA GLN A 238 18.57 8.99 -23.23
C GLN A 238 19.48 9.24 -22.03
N ASN A 239 19.97 10.48 -21.93
CA ASN A 239 20.64 11.01 -20.75
C ASN A 239 19.82 12.19 -20.22
N ASP A 240 19.78 12.35 -18.89
CA ASP A 240 19.02 13.41 -18.22
C ASP A 240 17.59 13.53 -18.76
N TYR A 241 16.90 12.39 -18.92
CA TYR A 241 15.64 12.32 -19.65
C TYR A 241 14.61 13.27 -19.05
N ASN A 242 14.16 14.23 -19.85
CA ASN A 242 13.34 15.34 -19.41
C ASN A 242 12.13 15.54 -20.35
N PRO A 243 11.17 14.59 -20.36
CA PRO A 243 9.99 14.74 -21.19
C PRO A 243 9.11 15.90 -20.69
N ALA A 244 8.32 16.49 -21.59
CA ALA A 244 7.40 17.56 -21.24
C ALA A 244 6.42 17.12 -20.12
N GLY A 245 6.25 17.96 -19.11
CA GLY A 245 5.37 17.68 -17.96
C GLY A 245 5.97 16.76 -16.89
N VAL A 246 7.24 16.34 -17.02
CA VAL A 246 7.87 15.40 -16.07
C VAL A 246 7.81 15.87 -14.62
N ALA A 247 7.88 17.18 -14.32
CA ALA A 247 7.88 17.68 -12.95
C ALA A 247 6.56 17.44 -12.20
N ALA A 248 5.43 17.44 -12.90
CA ALA A 248 4.09 17.23 -12.34
C ALA A 248 3.60 15.78 -12.46
N ALA A 249 4.36 14.91 -13.15
CA ALA A 249 3.95 13.54 -13.39
C ALA A 249 3.99 12.69 -12.11
N SER A 250 2.99 11.83 -11.96
CA SER A 250 2.95 10.71 -11.02
C SER A 250 3.11 9.37 -11.75
N VAL A 251 2.78 9.32 -13.04
CA VAL A 251 2.98 8.19 -13.93
C VAL A 251 3.58 8.66 -15.25
N ILE A 252 4.61 7.98 -15.73
CA ILE A 252 5.26 8.22 -17.01
C ILE A 252 5.17 6.93 -17.84
N ASN A 253 4.33 6.95 -18.87
CA ASN A 253 4.16 5.86 -19.82
C ASN A 253 5.21 5.94 -20.92
N LEU A 254 6.24 5.11 -20.80
CA LEU A 254 7.35 5.03 -21.73
C LEU A 254 7.10 3.97 -22.79
N SER A 255 7.66 4.19 -23.97
CA SER A 255 7.79 3.18 -25.01
C SER A 255 9.13 3.39 -25.74
N SER A 256 9.72 2.31 -26.26
CA SER A 256 10.92 2.37 -27.09
C SER A 256 10.75 1.56 -28.38
N ASP A 257 11.56 1.87 -29.39
CA ASP A 257 11.60 1.18 -30.69
C ASP A 257 12.54 -0.04 -30.71
N ALA A 258 13.48 -0.10 -29.76
CA ALA A 258 14.41 -1.19 -29.53
C ALA A 258 14.78 -1.25 -28.03
N LEU A 259 15.76 -2.08 -27.65
CA LEU A 259 16.41 -1.95 -26.36
C LEU A 259 17.04 -0.55 -26.26
N ARG A 260 16.53 0.28 -25.36
CA ARG A 260 17.02 1.64 -25.13
C ARG A 260 17.40 1.84 -23.67
N THR A 261 18.42 2.65 -23.44
CA THR A 261 18.86 3.02 -22.10
C THR A 261 18.36 4.40 -21.71
N ILE A 262 18.07 4.59 -20.42
CA ILE A 262 17.85 5.89 -19.79
C ILE A 262 18.83 5.98 -18.63
N SER A 263 19.76 6.93 -18.66
CA SER A 263 20.80 7.06 -17.63
C SER A 263 20.41 7.94 -16.44
N GLY A 264 19.30 8.68 -16.56
CA GLY A 264 18.75 9.53 -15.51
C GLY A 264 17.43 10.17 -15.92
N LEU A 265 16.68 10.69 -14.94
CA LEU A 265 15.37 11.34 -15.09
C LEU A 265 15.40 12.73 -14.42
N ALA A 266 14.95 13.75 -15.13
CA ALA A 266 14.85 15.12 -14.60
C ALA A 266 13.65 15.32 -13.65
N GLY A 267 13.63 16.46 -12.96
CA GLY A 267 12.49 16.89 -12.14
C GLY A 267 12.42 16.26 -10.74
N GLY A 268 13.55 15.81 -10.20
CA GLY A 268 13.64 15.34 -8.81
C GLY A 268 13.32 16.45 -7.80
N ALA A 269 12.54 16.11 -6.79
CA ALA A 269 12.25 16.96 -5.62
C ALA A 269 12.08 16.05 -4.40
N GLU A 270 12.56 16.44 -3.22
CA GLU A 270 12.57 15.58 -2.01
C GLU A 270 11.23 14.88 -1.80
N GLY A 271 11.27 13.56 -1.60
CA GLY A 271 10.10 12.75 -1.31
C GLY A 271 9.17 12.49 -2.50
N ARG A 272 9.42 13.07 -3.67
CA ARG A 272 8.61 12.85 -4.86
C ARG A 272 8.64 11.39 -5.27
N VAL A 273 7.46 10.80 -5.49
CA VAL A 273 7.30 9.44 -6.01
C VAL A 273 6.77 9.49 -7.44
N VAL A 274 7.36 8.70 -8.33
CA VAL A 274 6.91 8.57 -9.73
C VAL A 274 6.93 7.11 -10.16
N ALA A 275 5.91 6.69 -10.91
CA ALA A 275 5.88 5.40 -11.58
C ALA A 275 6.40 5.55 -13.02
N LEU A 276 7.44 4.80 -13.38
CA LEU A 276 7.85 4.61 -14.77
C LEU A 276 7.25 3.31 -15.27
N LEU A 277 6.41 3.39 -16.30
CA LEU A 277 5.69 2.24 -16.86
C LEU A 277 6.11 2.02 -18.31
N ASN A 278 6.63 0.85 -18.66
CA ASN A 278 6.89 0.51 -20.06
C ASN A 278 5.61 -0.01 -20.72
N THR A 279 4.93 0.83 -21.48
CA THR A 279 3.71 0.47 -22.21
C THR A 279 4.00 -0.14 -23.59
N GLY A 280 5.25 -0.04 -24.06
CA GLY A 280 5.73 -0.61 -25.32
C GLY A 280 6.07 -2.10 -25.25
N SER A 281 6.58 -2.64 -26.35
CA SER A 281 6.96 -4.06 -26.50
C SER A 281 8.46 -4.31 -26.29
N GLN A 282 9.29 -3.28 -26.39
CA GLN A 282 10.75 -3.37 -26.29
C GLN A 282 11.24 -3.03 -24.88
N PRO A 283 12.33 -3.65 -24.39
CA PRO A 283 12.84 -3.38 -23.05
C PRO A 283 13.48 -1.98 -22.95
N ILE A 284 13.28 -1.33 -21.80
CA ILE A 284 13.95 -0.08 -21.44
C ILE A 284 14.85 -0.35 -20.24
N LEU A 285 16.14 -0.04 -20.35
CA LEU A 285 17.12 -0.24 -19.28
C LEU A 285 17.41 1.09 -18.58
N LEU A 286 17.09 1.19 -17.29
CA LEU A 286 17.48 2.32 -16.47
C LEU A 286 18.90 2.06 -15.93
N LEU A 287 19.86 2.92 -16.27
CA LEU A 287 21.25 2.73 -15.88
C LEU A 287 21.49 3.25 -14.46
N ASN A 288 22.09 2.40 -13.63
CA ASN A 288 22.38 2.72 -12.23
C ASN A 288 23.65 3.56 -12.12
N GLU A 289 23.55 4.69 -11.41
CA GLU A 289 24.67 5.62 -11.13
C GLU A 289 25.49 6.02 -12.37
N SER A 290 24.86 6.02 -13.54
CA SER A 290 25.56 6.26 -14.80
C SER A 290 26.12 7.68 -14.88
N GLY A 291 27.42 7.77 -15.20
CA GLY A 291 28.13 9.03 -15.39
C GLY A 291 27.57 9.89 -16.53
N SER A 292 26.77 9.31 -17.42
CA SER A 292 26.19 9.98 -18.59
C SER A 292 25.09 10.99 -18.26
N SER A 293 24.48 10.90 -17.06
CA SER A 293 23.53 11.89 -16.55
C SER A 293 24.15 12.73 -15.42
N THR A 294 23.61 13.92 -15.19
CA THR A 294 23.94 14.76 -14.03
C THR A 294 23.60 14.03 -12.72
N ALA A 295 24.37 14.29 -11.66
CA ALA A 295 24.20 13.64 -10.37
C ALA A 295 22.72 13.67 -9.90
N ALA A 296 22.10 14.85 -9.94
CA ALA A 296 20.72 15.08 -9.51
C ALA A 296 19.66 14.26 -10.27
N ASN A 297 19.96 13.72 -11.44
CA ASN A 297 19.00 12.97 -12.26
C ASN A 297 19.25 11.45 -12.24
N ARG A 298 20.36 10.98 -11.67
CA ARG A 298 20.74 9.57 -11.74
C ARG A 298 19.80 8.67 -10.95
N PHE A 299 19.67 7.43 -11.42
CA PHE A 299 19.03 6.35 -10.68
C PHE A 299 20.03 5.68 -9.72
N THR A 300 19.59 5.39 -8.50
CA THR A 300 20.25 4.49 -7.56
C THR A 300 19.35 3.29 -7.29
N SER A 301 19.77 2.15 -7.81
CA SER A 301 19.00 0.91 -7.77
C SER A 301 19.87 -0.30 -7.45
N GLY A 302 21.13 -0.12 -7.04
CA GLY A 302 22.05 -1.23 -6.74
C GLY A 302 22.43 -2.07 -7.97
N GLY A 303 22.21 -1.55 -9.18
CA GLY A 303 22.44 -2.21 -10.47
C GLY A 303 21.39 -1.77 -11.51
N ASP A 304 21.73 -1.87 -12.79
CA ASP A 304 20.84 -1.46 -13.89
C ASP A 304 19.49 -2.18 -13.80
N LEU A 305 18.41 -1.46 -14.09
CA LEU A 305 17.06 -1.96 -13.96
C LEU A 305 16.39 -2.10 -15.33
N ALA A 306 16.14 -3.33 -15.74
CA ALA A 306 15.38 -3.60 -16.96
C ALA A 306 13.87 -3.49 -16.68
N LEU A 307 13.20 -2.65 -17.46
CA LEU A 307 11.74 -2.56 -17.58
C LEU A 307 11.32 -3.27 -18.86
N GLY A 308 10.91 -4.53 -18.74
CA GLY A 308 10.29 -5.29 -19.82
C GLY A 308 8.91 -4.74 -20.19
N ALA A 309 8.34 -5.29 -21.27
CA ALA A 309 7.01 -4.90 -21.72
C ALA A 309 5.97 -5.04 -20.60
N LYS A 310 5.17 -3.99 -20.40
CA LYS A 310 4.11 -3.90 -19.36
C LYS A 310 4.62 -3.97 -17.92
N GLN A 311 5.92 -3.77 -17.69
CA GLN A 311 6.47 -3.67 -16.33
C GLN A 311 6.57 -2.22 -15.86
N ALA A 312 6.60 -2.05 -14.54
CA ALA A 312 6.68 -0.77 -13.86
C ALA A 312 7.80 -0.74 -12.82
N VAL A 313 8.33 0.44 -12.54
CA VAL A 313 9.09 0.72 -11.32
C VAL A 313 8.54 1.95 -10.63
N LEU A 314 8.47 1.90 -9.30
CA LEU A 314 8.26 3.08 -8.47
C LEU A 314 9.60 3.64 -8.03
N LEU A 315 9.81 4.93 -8.29
CA LEU A 315 11.00 5.67 -7.88
C LEU A 315 10.61 6.72 -6.85
N ARG A 316 11.42 6.88 -5.80
CA ARG A 316 11.37 8.01 -4.86
C ARG A 316 12.61 8.85 -5.03
N TYR A 317 12.44 10.17 -5.10
CA TYR A 317 13.58 11.06 -5.08
C TYR A 317 14.08 11.31 -3.66
N ASP A 318 15.38 11.12 -3.46
CA ASP A 318 16.12 11.52 -2.28
C ASP A 318 16.90 12.78 -2.61
N GLY A 319 16.46 13.90 -2.05
CA GLY A 319 17.05 15.23 -2.21
C GLY A 319 18.35 15.42 -1.43
N THR A 320 18.63 14.60 -0.42
CA THR A 320 19.93 14.62 0.28
C THR A 320 20.99 13.92 -0.58
N ALA A 321 20.66 12.74 -1.12
CA ALA A 321 21.54 12.03 -2.05
C ALA A 321 21.56 12.65 -3.46
N ALA A 322 20.55 13.46 -3.78
CA ALA A 322 20.23 13.95 -5.12
C ALA A 322 20.13 12.79 -6.13
N ARG A 323 19.30 11.78 -5.83
CA ARG A 323 19.13 10.55 -6.63
C ARG A 323 17.69 10.07 -6.67
N TRP A 324 17.33 9.41 -7.77
CA TRP A 324 16.12 8.58 -7.84
C TRP A 324 16.39 7.19 -7.30
N SER A 325 15.81 6.87 -6.14
CA SER A 325 15.90 5.56 -5.51
C SER A 325 14.76 4.65 -5.97
N ALA A 326 15.07 3.44 -6.43
CA ALA A 326 14.03 2.46 -6.76
C ALA A 326 13.41 1.86 -5.49
N LEU A 327 12.10 2.06 -5.29
CA LEU A 327 11.34 1.48 -4.19
C LEU A 327 10.91 0.04 -4.46
N THR A 328 10.77 -0.32 -5.74
CA THR A 328 10.41 -1.67 -6.19
C THR A 328 11.40 -2.11 -7.26
N ARG A 329 11.78 -3.39 -7.25
CA ARG A 329 12.56 -3.99 -8.36
C ARG A 329 11.65 -4.92 -9.15
N PRO A 330 11.24 -4.56 -10.37
CA PRO A 330 10.48 -5.45 -11.26
C PRO A 330 11.23 -6.73 -11.69
N SER A 331 12.46 -6.97 -11.22
CA SER A 331 13.36 -8.00 -11.76
C SER A 331 14.24 -8.73 -10.73
N GLY A 332 13.82 -8.85 -9.46
CA GLY A 332 14.40 -9.87 -8.59
C GLY A 332 13.94 -11.27 -9.02
N ARG A 333 14.84 -12.28 -9.08
CA ARG A 333 14.38 -13.68 -9.06
C ARG A 333 13.45 -13.84 -7.87
N GLU A 334 12.35 -14.55 -8.04
CA GLU A 334 11.55 -14.97 -6.89
C GLU A 334 12.44 -15.80 -5.97
N THR A 335 12.61 -15.36 -4.73
CA THR A 335 13.32 -16.12 -3.70
C THR A 335 12.35 -17.04 -2.98
N LEU A 336 12.63 -18.34 -2.98
CA LEU A 336 11.80 -19.30 -2.26
C LEU A 336 11.88 -19.09 -0.74
N ALA A 337 10.72 -19.18 -0.10
CA ALA A 337 10.57 -19.14 1.36
C ALA A 337 10.22 -20.51 1.98
N ALA A 338 10.00 -21.53 1.14
CA ALA A 338 9.71 -22.91 1.50
C ALA A 338 10.04 -23.84 0.32
N ASN A 339 10.12 -25.15 0.59
CA ASN A 339 10.22 -26.16 -0.46
C ASN A 339 9.03 -26.05 -1.42
N ARG A 340 9.27 -26.29 -2.71
CA ARG A 340 8.23 -26.16 -3.74
C ARG A 340 8.13 -27.40 -4.60
N THR A 341 6.90 -27.78 -4.93
CA THR A 341 6.63 -28.87 -5.87
C THR A 341 6.04 -28.31 -7.15
N TYR A 342 6.60 -28.71 -8.28
CA TYR A 342 6.04 -28.53 -9.61
C TYR A 342 5.55 -29.87 -10.16
N TYR A 343 4.46 -29.83 -10.92
CA TYR A 343 3.86 -30.99 -11.56
C TYR A 343 4.04 -30.93 -13.07
N VAL A 344 4.43 -32.05 -13.67
CA VAL A 344 4.52 -32.24 -15.13
C VAL A 344 3.60 -33.39 -15.51
N ARG A 345 2.75 -33.20 -16.51
CA ARG A 345 1.80 -34.22 -16.98
C ARG A 345 1.70 -34.21 -18.50
N SER A 346 1.44 -35.37 -19.08
CA SER A 346 1.23 -35.56 -20.52
C SER A 346 -0.05 -34.88 -21.05
N ASP A 347 -1.01 -34.58 -20.17
CA ASP A 347 -2.25 -33.85 -20.45
C ASP A 347 -2.22 -32.39 -19.95
N GLY A 348 -1.05 -31.88 -19.55
CA GLY A 348 -0.85 -30.51 -19.07
C GLY A 348 -0.67 -29.47 -20.18
N SER A 349 -0.26 -28.25 -19.81
CA SER A 349 0.08 -27.17 -20.74
C SER A 349 1.32 -26.40 -20.28
N ASN A 350 2.21 -26.03 -21.21
CA ASN A 350 3.35 -25.15 -20.90
C ASN A 350 2.93 -23.69 -20.61
N GLY A 351 1.66 -23.35 -20.77
CA GLY A 351 1.06 -22.10 -20.31
C GLY A 351 0.62 -22.12 -18.84
N ASN A 352 0.60 -23.29 -18.19
CA ASN A 352 0.23 -23.42 -16.78
C ASN A 352 1.36 -22.98 -15.85
N ASP A 353 1.09 -22.88 -14.54
CA ASP A 353 2.04 -22.48 -13.50
C ASP A 353 2.84 -23.67 -12.89
N GLY A 354 2.38 -24.90 -13.12
CA GLY A 354 2.97 -26.12 -12.60
C GLY A 354 2.64 -26.42 -11.14
N LEU A 355 1.80 -25.64 -10.45
CA LEU A 355 1.64 -25.70 -8.99
C LEU A 355 0.54 -26.64 -8.51
N SER A 356 -0.27 -27.19 -9.43
CA SER A 356 -1.28 -28.21 -9.10
C SER A 356 -1.16 -29.45 -9.96
N ASN A 357 -1.40 -30.62 -9.36
CA ASN A 357 -1.43 -31.90 -10.05
C ASN A 357 -2.75 -32.11 -10.80
N SER A 358 -3.00 -31.29 -11.82
CA SER A 358 -4.17 -31.37 -12.69
C SER A 358 -3.80 -30.99 -14.11
N SER A 359 -4.59 -31.38 -15.11
CA SER A 359 -4.37 -30.95 -16.50
C SER A 359 -4.41 -29.42 -16.65
N GLY A 360 -5.23 -28.75 -15.84
CA GLY A 360 -5.35 -27.28 -15.81
C GLY A 360 -4.22 -26.55 -15.06
N GLY A 361 -3.32 -27.25 -14.38
CA GLY A 361 -2.24 -26.60 -13.62
C GLY A 361 -0.84 -27.20 -13.77
N ALA A 362 -0.69 -28.43 -14.27
CA ALA A 362 0.63 -29.01 -14.50
C ALA A 362 1.27 -28.51 -15.81
N PHE A 363 2.60 -28.44 -15.85
CA PHE A 363 3.32 -28.22 -17.10
C PHE A 363 3.18 -29.42 -18.05
N LEU A 364 3.26 -29.18 -19.35
CA LEU A 364 3.28 -30.25 -20.35
C LEU A 364 4.66 -30.92 -20.44
N THR A 365 5.73 -30.18 -20.21
CA THR A 365 7.11 -30.64 -20.46
C THR A 365 8.02 -30.45 -19.25
N ILE A 366 8.99 -31.37 -19.09
CA ILE A 366 10.03 -31.28 -18.07
C ILE A 366 10.92 -30.05 -18.33
N GLN A 367 11.22 -29.75 -19.60
CA GLN A 367 12.00 -28.56 -19.97
C GLN A 367 11.36 -27.27 -19.46
N LYS A 368 10.03 -27.14 -19.57
CA LYS A 368 9.32 -25.96 -19.05
C LYS A 368 9.48 -25.83 -17.53
N ALA A 369 9.39 -26.93 -16.78
CA ALA A 369 9.62 -26.92 -15.34
C ALA A 369 11.06 -26.43 -15.02
N ILE A 370 12.07 -26.96 -15.73
CA ILE A 370 13.47 -26.53 -15.57
C ILE A 370 13.65 -25.05 -15.90
N ASP A 371 13.01 -24.54 -16.96
CA ASP A 371 13.10 -23.14 -17.36
C ASP A 371 12.52 -22.19 -16.30
N ILE A 372 11.41 -22.58 -15.68
CA ILE A 372 10.81 -21.83 -14.56
C ILE A 372 11.74 -21.86 -13.35
N ILE A 373 12.22 -23.03 -12.97
CA ILE A 373 13.14 -23.21 -11.83
C ILE A 373 14.43 -22.40 -12.01
N ALA A 374 14.98 -22.38 -13.23
CA ALA A 374 16.16 -21.61 -13.57
C ALA A 374 15.95 -20.09 -13.51
N GLY A 375 14.71 -19.61 -13.27
CA GLY A 375 14.38 -18.21 -12.99
C GLY A 375 14.20 -17.90 -11.49
N LEU A 376 14.29 -18.90 -10.60
CA LEU A 376 14.11 -18.76 -9.15
C LEU A 376 15.44 -18.65 -8.39
N ASP A 377 15.45 -17.94 -7.27
CA ASP A 377 16.46 -18.11 -6.24
C ASP A 377 15.92 -19.13 -5.24
N CYS A 378 16.51 -20.32 -5.23
CA CYS A 378 16.05 -21.41 -4.38
C CYS A 378 16.43 -21.17 -2.91
N SER A 379 17.27 -20.18 -2.58
CA SER A 379 17.80 -19.95 -1.24
C SER A 379 18.38 -21.24 -0.67
N ILE A 380 17.77 -21.82 0.37
CA ILE A 380 18.13 -23.11 0.96
C ILE A 380 17.08 -24.20 0.72
N PHE A 381 16.02 -23.90 -0.03
CA PHE A 381 14.85 -24.75 -0.17
C PHE A 381 14.95 -25.65 -1.40
N ASP A 382 14.50 -26.88 -1.23
CA ASP A 382 14.50 -27.89 -2.29
C ASP A 382 13.27 -27.75 -3.18
N ILE A 383 13.44 -28.14 -4.44
CA ILE A 383 12.37 -28.16 -5.44
C ILE A 383 12.15 -29.59 -5.90
N SER A 384 10.90 -30.05 -5.85
CA SER A 384 10.48 -31.33 -6.40
C SER A 384 9.75 -31.12 -7.73
N VAL A 385 10.05 -31.92 -8.74
CA VAL A 385 9.31 -31.97 -10.01
C VAL A 385 8.69 -33.35 -10.12
N ALA A 386 7.39 -33.45 -9.82
CA ALA A 386 6.62 -34.68 -9.90
C ALA A 386 6.08 -34.88 -11.32
N VAL A 387 6.54 -35.93 -12.00
CA VAL A 387 6.22 -36.23 -13.39
C VAL A 387 5.22 -37.37 -13.42
N GLY A 388 4.01 -37.10 -13.92
CA GLY A 388 2.95 -38.10 -14.07
C GLY A 388 3.23 -39.09 -15.20
N ALA A 389 2.46 -40.17 -15.26
CA ALA A 389 2.58 -41.19 -16.31
C ALA A 389 2.49 -40.58 -17.72
N GLY A 390 3.34 -41.06 -18.62
CA GLY A 390 3.43 -40.55 -19.98
C GLY A 390 4.80 -40.75 -20.62
N THR A 391 4.92 -40.26 -21.85
CA THR A 391 6.18 -40.18 -22.59
C THR A 391 6.59 -38.73 -22.75
N TYR A 392 7.82 -38.41 -22.37
CA TYR A 392 8.35 -37.06 -22.37
C TYR A 392 9.60 -36.97 -23.26
N GLY A 393 9.75 -35.83 -23.92
CA GLY A 393 10.91 -35.54 -24.77
C GLY A 393 12.18 -35.23 -23.96
N PRO A 394 13.34 -35.11 -24.64
CA PRO A 394 14.60 -34.80 -24.00
C PRO A 394 14.58 -33.42 -23.34
N PHE A 395 15.45 -33.21 -22.35
CA PHE A 395 15.61 -31.93 -21.66
C PHE A 395 17.06 -31.63 -21.29
N VAL A 396 17.36 -30.35 -21.10
CA VAL A 396 18.67 -29.84 -20.74
C VAL A 396 18.60 -29.15 -19.38
N LEU A 397 19.50 -29.56 -18.48
CA LEU A 397 19.66 -28.98 -17.15
C LEU A 397 20.16 -27.53 -17.24
N LYS A 398 19.80 -26.69 -16.27
CA LYS A 398 20.17 -25.27 -16.21
C LYS A 398 20.74 -24.91 -14.85
N SER A 399 21.60 -23.89 -14.81
CA SER A 399 22.19 -23.46 -13.54
C SER A 399 21.13 -22.89 -12.58
N LEU A 400 21.28 -23.23 -11.31
CA LEU A 400 20.45 -22.79 -10.20
C LEU A 400 21.09 -21.61 -9.49
N VAL A 401 20.26 -20.82 -8.82
CA VAL A 401 20.69 -19.82 -7.83
C VAL A 401 20.18 -20.31 -6.47
N GLY A 402 21.03 -20.21 -5.45
CA GLY A 402 20.79 -20.81 -4.14
C GLY A 402 21.45 -22.19 -3.98
N SER A 403 21.33 -22.74 -2.78
CA SER A 403 21.90 -24.03 -2.36
C SER A 403 20.90 -25.20 -2.42
N GLY A 404 19.63 -24.93 -2.70
CA GLY A 404 18.57 -25.94 -2.85
C GLY A 404 18.85 -26.97 -3.95
N LYS A 405 18.35 -28.19 -3.77
CA LYS A 405 18.42 -29.27 -4.75
C LYS A 405 17.12 -29.36 -5.56
N VAL A 406 17.24 -29.68 -6.85
CA VAL A 406 16.10 -30.01 -7.71
C VAL A 406 16.02 -31.53 -7.88
N THR A 407 14.90 -32.13 -7.49
CA THR A 407 14.64 -33.57 -7.67
C THR A 407 13.52 -33.77 -8.68
N ILE A 408 13.80 -34.45 -9.79
CA ILE A 408 12.85 -34.79 -10.84
C ILE A 408 12.46 -36.26 -10.66
N THR A 409 11.20 -36.51 -10.35
CA THR A 409 10.70 -37.82 -9.93
C THR A 409 9.56 -38.26 -10.85
N GLY A 410 9.76 -39.37 -11.55
CA GLY A 410 8.72 -40.12 -12.24
C GLY A 410 8.07 -41.15 -11.31
N ASP A 411 7.95 -42.40 -11.77
CA ASP A 411 7.43 -43.52 -10.98
C ASP A 411 8.59 -44.43 -10.55
N THR A 412 9.02 -44.30 -9.29
CA THR A 412 10.15 -45.09 -8.76
C THR A 412 9.82 -46.56 -8.51
N ALA A 413 8.53 -46.92 -8.44
CA ALA A 413 8.11 -48.32 -8.29
C ALA A 413 8.04 -48.99 -9.66
N THR A 414 7.54 -48.27 -10.67
CA THR A 414 7.38 -48.75 -12.04
C THR A 414 7.90 -47.71 -13.04
N PRO A 415 9.23 -47.59 -13.25
CA PRO A 415 9.81 -46.58 -14.14
C PRO A 415 9.25 -46.59 -15.57
N ALA A 416 8.73 -47.73 -16.04
CA ALA A 416 8.07 -47.87 -17.33
C ALA A 416 6.82 -47.00 -17.51
N ASN A 417 6.19 -46.52 -16.41
CA ASN A 417 5.05 -45.60 -16.48
C ASN A 417 5.46 -44.19 -16.91
N VAL A 418 6.72 -43.81 -16.73
CA VAL A 418 7.25 -42.48 -17.08
C VAL A 418 8.45 -42.65 -18.00
N VAL A 419 8.21 -42.53 -19.30
CA VAL A 419 9.21 -42.80 -20.34
C VAL A 419 9.88 -41.50 -20.76
N LEU A 420 11.22 -41.48 -20.78
CA LEU A 420 12.00 -40.45 -21.45
C LEU A 420 12.50 -40.99 -22.80
N ALA A 421 12.00 -40.40 -23.88
CA ALA A 421 12.30 -40.83 -25.23
C ALA A 421 12.86 -39.67 -26.07
N SER A 422 13.82 -39.98 -26.94
CA SER A 422 14.37 -39.02 -27.91
C SER A 422 14.73 -39.72 -29.21
N THR A 423 14.45 -39.04 -30.32
CA THR A 423 14.76 -39.50 -31.69
C THR A 423 15.80 -38.63 -32.39
N ALA A 424 16.26 -37.53 -31.76
CA ALA A 424 17.15 -36.55 -32.39
C ALA A 424 18.27 -36.01 -31.49
N ALA A 425 18.34 -36.42 -30.22
CA ALA A 425 19.25 -35.84 -29.23
C ALA A 425 19.51 -36.79 -28.05
N ASP A 426 20.52 -36.48 -27.22
CA ASP A 426 20.68 -37.10 -25.91
C ASP A 426 19.42 -36.87 -25.04
N GLY A 427 19.09 -37.82 -24.15
CA GLY A 427 17.87 -37.74 -23.33
C GLY A 427 17.93 -36.61 -22.31
N ILE A 428 19.00 -36.61 -21.50
CA ILE A 428 19.32 -35.56 -20.54
C ILE A 428 20.66 -34.95 -20.90
N GLY A 429 20.65 -33.64 -21.17
CA GLY A 429 21.85 -32.85 -21.43
C GLY A 429 22.22 -31.92 -20.28
N GLY A 430 23.50 -31.60 -20.14
CA GLY A 430 23.99 -30.57 -19.22
C GLY A 430 25.43 -30.19 -19.54
N SER A 431 25.72 -28.89 -19.62
CA SER A 431 27.07 -28.38 -19.85
C SER A 431 27.35 -27.18 -18.95
N ASN A 432 28.36 -27.31 -18.09
CA ASN A 432 28.73 -26.29 -17.09
C ASN A 432 27.56 -25.87 -16.19
N VAL A 433 26.69 -26.83 -15.82
CA VAL A 433 25.51 -26.56 -15.00
C VAL A 433 25.92 -26.48 -13.54
N MET A 434 25.68 -25.32 -12.92
CA MET A 434 25.90 -25.10 -11.50
C MET A 434 24.62 -25.38 -10.73
N GLY A 435 24.63 -26.35 -9.83
CA GLY A 435 23.47 -26.74 -9.04
C GLY A 435 23.42 -28.24 -8.80
N ARG A 436 22.53 -28.67 -7.91
CA ARG A 436 22.33 -30.09 -7.59
C ARG A 436 21.03 -30.56 -8.20
N TYR A 437 21.12 -31.55 -9.09
CA TYR A 437 19.97 -32.24 -9.67
C TYR A 437 19.95 -33.71 -9.25
N LYS A 438 18.75 -34.26 -9.09
CA LYS A 438 18.48 -35.70 -8.98
C LYS A 438 17.41 -36.11 -9.99
N VAL A 439 17.57 -37.24 -10.65
CA VAL A 439 16.58 -37.82 -11.58
C VAL A 439 16.29 -39.28 -11.22
N GLU A 440 15.02 -39.61 -11.00
CA GLU A 440 14.60 -40.96 -10.61
C GLU A 440 13.20 -41.36 -11.10
N GLY A 441 12.94 -42.66 -11.25
CA GLY A 441 11.63 -43.18 -11.65
C GLY A 441 11.33 -43.09 -13.14
N PHE A 442 12.35 -43.08 -14.01
CA PHE A 442 12.19 -43.00 -15.46
C PHE A 442 12.64 -44.28 -16.17
N LYS A 443 11.92 -44.67 -17.22
CA LYS A 443 12.42 -45.58 -18.26
C LYS A 443 12.99 -44.77 -19.42
N PHE A 444 14.27 -44.96 -19.73
CA PHE A 444 14.92 -44.31 -20.85
C PHE A 444 14.86 -45.18 -22.12
N THR A 445 14.54 -44.60 -23.28
CA THR A 445 14.29 -45.37 -24.52
C THR A 445 14.88 -44.76 -25.81
N ASN A 446 15.97 -44.00 -25.71
CA ASN A 446 16.69 -43.35 -26.83
C ASN A 446 17.33 -44.32 -27.87
N ALA A 447 16.57 -45.24 -28.43
CA ALA A 447 17.07 -46.33 -29.27
C ALA A 447 17.57 -45.89 -30.65
N THR A 448 17.22 -44.68 -31.10
CA THR A 448 17.57 -44.17 -32.44
C THR A 448 18.49 -42.95 -32.42
N SER A 449 18.82 -42.40 -31.25
CA SER A 449 19.70 -41.23 -31.15
C SER A 449 20.43 -41.14 -29.81
N GLY A 450 21.65 -40.59 -29.82
CA GLY A 450 22.35 -40.12 -28.62
C GLY A 450 22.60 -41.15 -27.51
N SER A 451 22.89 -40.64 -26.33
CA SER A 451 22.95 -41.33 -25.04
C SER A 451 21.68 -41.04 -24.24
N HIS A 452 21.33 -41.87 -23.25
CA HIS A 452 20.24 -41.48 -22.35
C HIS A 452 20.60 -40.24 -21.55
N ILE A 453 21.84 -40.17 -21.06
CA ILE A 453 22.36 -39.02 -20.32
C ILE A 453 23.74 -38.66 -20.87
N LYS A 454 23.94 -37.37 -21.18
CA LYS A 454 25.24 -36.82 -21.59
C LYS A 454 25.55 -35.50 -20.88
N LEU A 455 26.62 -35.49 -20.09
CA LEU A 455 26.98 -34.35 -19.23
C LEU A 455 28.42 -33.89 -19.39
N PHE A 456 28.61 -32.58 -19.30
CA PHE A 456 29.90 -31.89 -19.30
C PHE A 456 29.97 -30.98 -18.07
N ASN A 457 30.99 -31.12 -17.23
CA ASN A 457 31.20 -30.29 -16.04
C ASN A 457 29.90 -30.02 -15.24
N THR A 458 29.15 -31.08 -14.93
CA THR A 458 27.82 -31.02 -14.33
C THR A 458 27.68 -32.13 -13.29
N TYR A 459 27.00 -31.84 -12.17
CA TYR A 459 26.68 -32.80 -11.12
C TYR A 459 25.25 -33.35 -11.29
N LEU A 460 25.08 -34.67 -11.22
CA LEU A 460 23.75 -35.32 -11.28
C LEU A 460 23.68 -36.58 -10.40
N GLU A 461 22.66 -36.64 -9.55
CA GLU A 461 22.25 -37.85 -8.84
C GLU A 461 21.24 -38.66 -9.68
N LEU A 462 21.42 -39.97 -9.74
CA LEU A 462 20.54 -40.91 -10.42
C LEU A 462 19.91 -41.86 -9.40
N GLY A 463 18.58 -41.94 -9.39
CA GLY A 463 17.84 -42.86 -8.52
C GLY A 463 17.41 -44.13 -9.25
N ALA A 464 16.27 -44.70 -8.82
CA ALA A 464 15.74 -45.95 -9.36
C ALA A 464 15.17 -45.73 -10.77
N ASN A 465 16.01 -45.93 -11.78
CA ASN A 465 15.65 -45.78 -13.20
C ASN A 465 15.76 -47.12 -13.95
N ASP A 466 15.15 -47.19 -15.12
CA ASP A 466 15.29 -48.30 -16.07
C ASP A 466 15.96 -47.80 -17.37
N TYR A 467 17.18 -48.28 -17.64
CA TYR A 467 17.93 -47.95 -18.85
C TYR A 467 17.60 -48.94 -19.97
N GLY A 468 16.74 -48.51 -20.89
CA GLY A 468 16.40 -49.25 -22.10
C GLY A 468 17.48 -49.17 -23.17
N ALA A 469 17.11 -49.30 -24.44
CA ALA A 469 18.10 -49.27 -25.53
C ALA A 469 18.56 -47.84 -25.82
N ALA A 470 19.88 -47.65 -25.98
CA ALA A 470 20.48 -46.40 -26.45
C ALA A 470 21.43 -46.63 -27.64
N VAL A 471 21.64 -45.63 -28.48
CA VAL A 471 22.62 -45.74 -29.58
C VAL A 471 24.05 -45.67 -29.03
N THR A 472 24.33 -44.68 -28.18
CA THR A 472 25.70 -44.36 -27.77
C THR A 472 26.03 -44.91 -26.39
N ALA A 473 25.50 -44.32 -25.33
CA ALA A 473 25.72 -44.78 -23.97
C ALA A 473 24.43 -44.70 -23.15
N HIS A 474 24.32 -45.48 -22.06
CA HIS A 474 23.29 -45.15 -21.07
C HIS A 474 23.70 -43.87 -20.36
N VAL A 475 24.94 -43.78 -19.88
CA VAL A 475 25.46 -42.55 -19.27
C VAL A 475 26.84 -42.22 -19.81
N TRP A 476 26.97 -41.05 -20.43
CA TRP A 476 28.22 -40.46 -20.87
C TRP A 476 28.50 -39.21 -20.04
N ILE A 477 29.61 -39.19 -19.32
CA ILE A 477 30.11 -38.00 -18.65
C ILE A 477 31.51 -37.61 -19.13
N GLU A 478 31.76 -36.31 -19.21
CA GLU A 478 33.09 -35.79 -19.50
C GLU A 478 33.35 -34.41 -18.88
N GLN A 479 34.58 -33.92 -19.04
CA GLN A 479 35.00 -32.59 -18.56
C GLN A 479 34.69 -32.38 -17.08
N ASN A 480 35.14 -33.31 -16.23
CA ASN A 480 34.92 -33.29 -14.78
C ASN A 480 33.44 -33.33 -14.33
N ALA A 481 32.51 -33.76 -15.19
CA ALA A 481 31.15 -34.08 -14.75
C ALA A 481 31.18 -35.21 -13.71
N TYR A 482 30.28 -35.13 -12.73
CA TYR A 482 30.16 -36.07 -11.63
C TYR A 482 28.75 -36.66 -11.61
N VAL A 483 28.66 -38.00 -11.64
CA VAL A 483 27.38 -38.71 -11.57
C VAL A 483 27.42 -39.75 -10.46
N GLU A 484 26.40 -39.74 -9.62
CA GLU A 484 26.23 -40.69 -8.53
C GLU A 484 24.92 -41.47 -8.63
N PHE A 485 25.02 -42.80 -8.62
CA PHE A 485 23.86 -43.68 -8.51
C PHE A 485 23.50 -43.86 -7.03
N THR A 486 22.43 -43.22 -6.63
CA THR A 486 21.95 -43.16 -5.23
C THR A 486 21.04 -44.33 -4.86
N ALA A 487 20.47 -45.03 -5.84
CA ALA A 487 19.57 -46.18 -5.66
C ALA A 487 19.90 -47.34 -6.62
N SER A 488 19.38 -48.53 -6.29
CA SER A 488 19.37 -49.68 -7.19
C SER A 488 18.56 -49.36 -8.46
N TYR A 489 18.98 -49.89 -9.60
CA TYR A 489 18.40 -49.56 -10.91
C TYR A 489 18.38 -50.76 -11.86
N THR A 490 17.66 -50.63 -12.96
CA THR A 490 17.46 -51.68 -13.96
C THR A 490 18.10 -51.32 -15.29
N ILE A 491 18.60 -52.32 -15.99
CA ILE A 491 19.07 -52.25 -17.37
C ILE A 491 18.20 -53.21 -18.20
N SER A 492 17.38 -52.66 -19.09
CA SER A 492 16.47 -53.42 -19.95
C SER A 492 16.82 -53.37 -21.44
N GLY A 493 17.80 -52.57 -21.85
CA GLY A 493 18.28 -52.53 -23.23
C GLY A 493 19.81 -52.40 -23.34
N GLY A 494 20.31 -52.60 -24.56
CA GLY A 494 21.73 -52.49 -24.88
C GLY A 494 22.11 -51.12 -25.44
N ALA A 495 23.41 -50.86 -25.52
CA ALA A 495 23.98 -49.66 -26.11
C ALA A 495 25.38 -49.93 -26.65
N THR A 496 26.10 -48.92 -27.16
CA THR A 496 27.54 -49.12 -27.38
C THR A 496 28.27 -49.38 -26.05
N ARG A 497 27.82 -48.74 -24.97
CA ARG A 497 28.38 -48.86 -23.61
C ARG A 497 27.35 -48.49 -22.54
N HIS A 498 27.42 -49.11 -21.36
CA HIS A 498 26.53 -48.71 -20.27
C HIS A 498 27.02 -47.40 -19.65
N LEU A 499 28.24 -47.39 -19.13
CA LEU A 499 28.85 -46.20 -18.53
C LEU A 499 30.10 -45.78 -19.32
N PHE A 500 30.19 -44.49 -19.64
CA PHE A 500 31.33 -43.90 -20.33
C PHE A 500 31.81 -42.64 -19.64
N ALA A 501 33.02 -42.67 -19.11
CA ALA A 501 33.68 -41.52 -18.51
C ALA A 501 34.96 -41.21 -19.27
N THR A 502 35.10 -39.94 -19.65
CA THR A 502 36.30 -39.42 -20.29
C THR A 502 36.64 -38.03 -19.78
N THR A 503 37.86 -37.55 -20.02
CA THR A 503 38.30 -36.20 -19.68
C THR A 503 37.93 -35.81 -18.23
N GLY A 504 38.37 -36.62 -17.28
CA GLY A 504 38.16 -36.38 -15.84
C GLY A 504 36.76 -36.66 -15.28
N GLY A 505 35.81 -37.17 -16.08
CA GLY A 505 34.47 -37.52 -15.58
C GLY A 505 34.51 -38.60 -14.48
N ILE A 506 33.63 -38.49 -13.48
CA ILE A 506 33.60 -39.37 -12.30
C ILE A 506 32.23 -40.03 -12.14
N PHE A 507 32.21 -41.35 -12.07
CA PHE A 507 31.06 -42.14 -11.65
C PHE A 507 31.23 -42.69 -10.24
N VAL A 508 30.16 -42.64 -9.46
CA VAL A 508 30.06 -43.32 -8.17
C VAL A 508 28.80 -44.18 -8.14
N CYS A 509 28.96 -45.45 -7.81
CA CYS A 509 27.86 -46.37 -7.56
C CYS A 509 28.37 -47.42 -6.56
N SER A 510 27.91 -47.39 -5.32
CA SER A 510 28.40 -48.33 -4.30
C SER A 510 27.26 -49.04 -3.60
N ALA A 511 27.45 -50.34 -3.38
CA ALA A 511 26.51 -51.20 -2.66
C ALA A 511 25.07 -51.15 -3.24
N LYS A 512 24.94 -51.09 -4.57
CA LYS A 512 23.64 -51.09 -5.27
C LYS A 512 23.38 -52.42 -5.96
N THR A 513 22.11 -52.75 -6.14
CA THR A 513 21.69 -53.84 -7.02
C THR A 513 21.42 -53.28 -8.41
N VAL A 514 22.11 -53.83 -9.40
CA VAL A 514 21.91 -53.52 -10.82
C VAL A 514 21.23 -54.73 -11.45
N THR A 515 19.93 -54.60 -11.70
CA THR A 515 19.12 -55.67 -12.31
C THR A 515 19.25 -55.60 -13.82
N ILE A 516 19.60 -56.71 -14.46
CA ILE A 516 19.82 -56.79 -15.91
C ILE A 516 18.81 -57.76 -16.51
N THR A 517 17.98 -57.29 -17.43
CA THR A 517 16.93 -58.09 -18.08
C THR A 517 17.17 -58.19 -19.58
N GLY A 518 16.88 -59.33 -20.19
CA GLY A 518 16.91 -59.50 -21.65
C GLY A 518 18.29 -59.67 -22.29
N THR A 519 19.36 -59.85 -21.50
CA THR A 519 20.75 -60.01 -21.98
C THR A 519 21.20 -58.89 -22.93
N PRO A 520 21.19 -57.61 -22.49
CA PRO A 520 21.56 -56.48 -23.33
C PRO A 520 23.00 -56.62 -23.86
N ALA A 521 23.20 -56.16 -25.09
CA ALA A 521 24.51 -56.15 -25.74
C ALA A 521 25.18 -54.78 -25.60
N PHE A 522 26.47 -54.79 -25.23
CA PHE A 522 27.34 -53.62 -25.19
C PHE A 522 28.46 -53.77 -26.21
N SER A 523 28.27 -53.19 -27.41
CA SER A 523 29.15 -53.44 -28.56
C SER A 523 30.60 -52.97 -28.37
N SER A 524 30.86 -52.04 -27.45
CA SER A 524 32.20 -51.66 -27.01
C SER A 524 32.55 -52.38 -25.70
N ALA A 525 31.95 -51.96 -24.58
CA ALA A 525 32.08 -52.61 -23.28
C ALA A 525 30.99 -52.14 -22.32
N PHE A 526 30.74 -52.90 -21.25
CA PHE A 526 29.84 -52.47 -20.18
C PHE A 526 30.32 -51.14 -19.54
N VAL A 527 31.60 -51.07 -19.15
CA VAL A 527 32.25 -49.83 -18.67
C VAL A 527 33.37 -49.41 -19.62
N VAL A 528 33.40 -48.15 -20.03
CA VAL A 528 34.48 -47.58 -20.83
C VAL A 528 35.08 -46.37 -20.13
N GLY A 529 36.35 -46.48 -19.73
CA GLY A 529 37.14 -45.39 -19.17
C GLY A 529 38.22 -44.92 -20.13
N SER A 530 38.34 -43.61 -20.33
CA SER A 530 39.44 -43.01 -21.08
C SER A 530 39.83 -41.66 -20.49
N ARG A 531 40.99 -41.12 -20.85
CA ARG A 531 41.46 -39.75 -20.54
C ARG A 531 41.12 -39.34 -19.11
N THR A 532 41.68 -40.06 -18.13
CA THR A 532 41.49 -39.83 -16.69
C THR A 532 40.05 -39.92 -16.17
N GLY A 533 39.15 -40.63 -16.87
CA GLY A 533 37.83 -40.97 -16.33
C GLY A 533 37.93 -41.91 -15.13
N VAL A 534 37.08 -41.71 -14.11
CA VAL A 534 37.12 -42.44 -12.85
C VAL A 534 35.78 -43.14 -12.61
N PHE A 535 35.84 -44.39 -12.18
CA PHE A 535 34.67 -45.17 -11.77
C PHE A 535 34.94 -45.76 -10.40
N ASN A 536 34.11 -45.40 -9.42
CA ASN A 536 34.09 -45.98 -8.09
C ASN A 536 32.85 -46.87 -7.96
N LEU A 537 33.01 -48.17 -8.19
CA LEU A 537 31.95 -49.18 -8.32
C LEU A 537 31.96 -50.33 -7.27
N PRO A 538 32.36 -50.13 -6.00
CA PRO A 538 32.54 -51.23 -5.06
C PRO A 538 31.22 -51.76 -4.48
N GLY A 539 31.16 -53.08 -4.27
CA GLY A 539 30.07 -53.76 -3.55
C GLY A 539 28.72 -53.83 -4.27
N ASN A 540 28.66 -53.47 -5.55
CA ASN A 540 27.48 -53.63 -6.39
C ASN A 540 27.19 -55.11 -6.71
N THR A 541 25.91 -55.44 -6.77
CA THR A 541 25.43 -56.76 -7.19
C THR A 541 24.80 -56.66 -8.58
N TYR A 542 25.30 -57.42 -9.55
CA TYR A 542 24.73 -57.49 -10.89
C TYR A 542 23.86 -58.74 -11.03
N SER A 543 22.54 -58.56 -11.14
CA SER A 543 21.57 -59.66 -11.23
C SER A 543 21.08 -59.81 -12.67
N GLY A 544 21.65 -60.79 -13.39
CA GLY A 544 21.41 -61.03 -14.81
C GLY A 544 22.70 -61.06 -15.60
N SER A 545 22.61 -61.14 -16.93
CA SER A 545 23.78 -61.22 -17.83
C SER A 545 23.73 -60.16 -18.92
N ALA A 546 24.88 -59.82 -19.48
CA ALA A 546 25.04 -58.93 -20.63
C ALA A 546 26.10 -59.50 -21.58
N THR A 547 26.07 -59.11 -22.86
CA THR A 547 27.10 -59.49 -23.84
C THR A 547 28.00 -58.30 -24.20
N GLY A 548 29.23 -58.56 -24.64
CA GLY A 548 30.27 -57.57 -24.86
C GLY A 548 31.43 -57.68 -23.85
N SER A 549 32.44 -56.83 -24.05
CA SER A 549 33.59 -56.74 -23.13
C SER A 549 33.15 -56.17 -21.78
N ARG A 550 33.69 -56.68 -20.67
CA ARG A 550 33.35 -56.18 -19.32
C ARG A 550 33.77 -54.74 -19.10
N TYR A 551 34.98 -54.41 -19.55
CA TYR A 551 35.52 -53.06 -19.44
C TYR A 551 36.57 -52.79 -20.52
N ILE A 552 36.70 -51.52 -20.89
CA ILE A 552 37.85 -50.99 -21.63
C ILE A 552 38.36 -49.79 -20.84
N VAL A 553 39.58 -49.86 -20.31
CA VAL A 553 40.18 -48.78 -19.52
C VAL A 553 41.47 -48.33 -20.18
N SER A 554 41.55 -47.05 -20.53
CA SER A 554 42.64 -46.47 -21.31
C SER A 554 43.05 -45.09 -20.82
N PHE A 555 44.21 -44.61 -21.25
CA PHE A 555 44.68 -43.22 -21.05
C PHE A 555 44.53 -42.75 -19.59
N ASN A 556 45.12 -43.50 -18.67
CA ASN A 556 45.12 -43.24 -17.22
C ASN A 556 43.71 -43.16 -16.57
N ALA A 557 42.67 -43.71 -17.19
CA ALA A 557 41.39 -43.92 -16.53
C ALA A 557 41.50 -45.00 -15.45
N VAL A 558 40.62 -44.95 -14.44
CA VAL A 558 40.59 -45.88 -13.32
C VAL A 558 39.19 -46.43 -13.13
N VAL A 559 39.09 -47.75 -12.99
CA VAL A 559 37.88 -48.44 -12.56
C VAL A 559 38.20 -49.22 -11.29
N ASP A 560 37.65 -48.76 -10.16
CA ASP A 560 37.76 -49.41 -8.86
C ASP A 560 36.45 -50.16 -8.57
N VAL A 561 36.54 -51.48 -8.44
CA VAL A 561 35.43 -52.37 -8.08
C VAL A 561 35.56 -52.93 -6.67
N GLY A 562 36.49 -52.42 -5.86
CA GLY A 562 36.67 -52.81 -4.46
C GLY A 562 37.06 -54.27 -4.26
N GLY A 563 37.86 -54.83 -5.17
CA GLY A 563 38.32 -56.23 -5.10
C GLY A 563 37.34 -57.27 -5.67
N GLY A 564 36.33 -56.86 -6.44
CA GLY A 564 35.40 -57.77 -7.13
C GLY A 564 36.07 -58.69 -8.18
N GLY A 565 37.30 -58.37 -8.60
CA GLY A 565 38.07 -59.13 -9.58
C GLY A 565 37.69 -58.87 -11.04
N VAL A 566 38.48 -59.38 -11.98
CA VAL A 566 38.38 -59.06 -13.43
C VAL A 566 37.07 -59.47 -14.11
N ASN A 567 36.27 -60.33 -13.47
CA ASN A 567 34.99 -60.81 -14.00
C ASN A 567 33.77 -60.12 -13.35
N TYR A 568 33.99 -59.16 -12.46
CA TYR A 568 32.95 -58.56 -11.63
C TYR A 568 31.89 -57.79 -12.45
N LEU A 569 32.33 -57.01 -13.43
CA LEU A 569 31.39 -56.27 -14.30
C LEU A 569 30.72 -57.22 -15.32
N PRO A 570 29.44 -56.97 -15.68
CA PRO A 570 28.73 -57.76 -16.68
C PRO A 570 29.41 -57.79 -18.06
N GLY A 571 29.32 -58.93 -18.74
CA GLY A 571 29.88 -59.15 -20.08
C GLY A 571 30.31 -60.60 -20.30
N ASN A 572 30.36 -61.03 -21.56
CA ASN A 572 30.80 -62.37 -21.95
C ASN A 572 32.22 -62.39 -22.55
N ALA A 573 32.83 -61.22 -22.78
CA ALA A 573 34.22 -61.10 -23.23
C ALA A 573 35.10 -60.45 -22.15
N ALA A 574 36.39 -60.81 -22.12
CA ALA A 574 37.36 -60.27 -21.17
C ALA A 574 37.49 -58.74 -21.32
N GLY A 575 37.72 -58.04 -20.20
CA GLY A 575 38.04 -56.61 -20.25
C GLY A 575 39.49 -56.35 -20.66
N SER A 576 39.79 -55.10 -21.02
CA SER A 576 41.15 -54.69 -21.40
C SER A 576 41.59 -53.41 -20.68
N THR A 577 42.88 -53.35 -20.37
CA THR A 577 43.57 -52.17 -19.85
C THR A 577 44.75 -51.82 -20.75
N VAL A 578 44.86 -50.56 -21.17
CA VAL A 578 45.96 -50.07 -22.04
C VAL A 578 46.35 -48.65 -21.67
N SER A 579 47.52 -48.18 -22.10
CA SER A 579 47.94 -46.77 -21.95
C SER A 579 47.76 -46.22 -20.52
N GLY A 580 48.20 -46.98 -19.52
CA GLY A 580 48.12 -46.61 -18.10
C GLY A 580 46.76 -46.74 -17.44
N GLY A 581 45.74 -47.26 -18.14
CA GLY A 581 44.43 -47.56 -17.54
C GLY A 581 44.53 -48.62 -16.44
N GLN A 582 43.76 -48.43 -15.36
CA GLN A 582 43.78 -49.33 -14.20
C GLN A 582 42.39 -49.88 -13.92
N TYR A 583 42.34 -51.19 -13.62
CA TYR A 583 41.15 -51.88 -13.15
C TYR A 583 41.55 -52.62 -11.87
N ALA A 584 40.90 -52.33 -10.75
CA ALA A 584 41.26 -52.84 -9.43
C ALA A 584 40.04 -53.35 -8.66
#